data_AF-X0UDN5-F1
#
_entry.id   AF-X0UDN5-F1
#
_cell.length_a   1.000
_cell.length_b   1.000
_cell.length_c   1.000
_cell.angle_alpha   90.00
_cell.angle_beta   90.00
_cell.angle_gamma   90.00
#
_symmetry.space_group_name_H-M   'P 1'
#
loop_
_entity.id
_entity.type
_entity.pdbx_description
1 polymer ?
#
loop_
_entity_poly.entity_id
_entity_poly.type
_entity_poly.pdbx_seq_one_letter_code
_entity_poly.pdbx_strand_id
1 'polypeptide(L)'
;MADHEALQGFYWDYFLHGDENNWRRGVFHYGLVIYNSTYHGFVFWGGVGPYLDSWQISSVVLEREKVIPKIQAKRDIAFASAYMHECGHTLGIFNGNTPGCDDRSGSYPWQINWWKWRPYKSVMNYGYMYKIV
;
A
#
# COMPACT_ATOMS: atom_id res chain seq x y z
N MET A 1 -12.85 -12.51 -3.58
CA MET A 1 -12.07 -11.26 -3.62
C MET A 1 -12.57 -10.44 -2.46
N ALA A 2 -11.70 -9.97 -1.57
CA ALA A 2 -12.15 -9.11 -0.47
C ALA A 2 -12.54 -7.74 -1.04
N ASP A 3 -13.76 -7.28 -0.73
CA ASP A 3 -14.25 -5.96 -1.07
C ASP A 3 -14.12 -5.00 0.13
N HIS A 4 -14.58 -3.76 -0.04
CA HIS A 4 -14.41 -2.73 0.98
C HIS A 4 -15.14 -3.04 2.28
N GLU A 5 -16.35 -3.60 2.20
CA GLU A 5 -17.16 -3.96 3.37
C GLU A 5 -16.49 -5.10 4.16
N ALA A 6 -15.95 -6.11 3.47
CA ALA A 6 -15.18 -7.17 4.12
C ALA A 6 -13.94 -6.63 4.87
N LEU A 7 -13.25 -5.64 4.31
CA LEU A 7 -12.08 -5.01 4.97
C LEU A 7 -12.48 -4.25 6.25
N GLN A 8 -13.60 -3.54 6.21
CA GLN A 8 -14.14 -2.87 7.39
C GLN A 8 -14.54 -3.87 8.47
N GLY A 9 -15.18 -4.99 8.09
CA GLY A 9 -15.45 -6.11 9.00
C GLY A 9 -14.18 -6.66 9.64
N PHE A 10 -13.12 -6.90 8.85
CA PHE A 10 -11.85 -7.38 9.40
C PHE A 10 -11.21 -6.39 10.38
N TYR A 11 -11.28 -5.09 10.09
CA TYR A 11 -10.79 -4.06 10.99
C TYR A 11 -11.59 -4.03 12.30
N TRP A 12 -12.92 -4.07 12.22
CA TRP A 12 -13.80 -4.08 13.39
C TRP A 12 -13.60 -5.32 14.27
N ASP A 13 -13.61 -6.51 13.68
CA ASP A 13 -13.61 -7.77 14.42
C ASP A 13 -12.24 -8.13 14.98
N TYR A 14 -11.18 -7.94 14.18
CA TYR A 14 -9.84 -8.45 14.52
C TYR A 14 -8.88 -7.39 15.03
N PHE A 15 -9.09 -6.12 14.70
CA PHE A 15 -8.20 -5.05 15.14
C PHE A 15 -8.79 -4.22 16.28
N LEU A 16 -10.05 -3.80 16.15
CA LEU A 16 -10.77 -3.06 17.20
C LEU A 16 -11.50 -3.97 18.20
N HIS A 17 -11.71 -5.24 17.87
CA HIS A 17 -12.40 -6.23 18.72
C HIS A 17 -13.80 -5.79 19.17
N GLY A 18 -14.56 -5.17 18.26
CA GLY A 18 -15.92 -4.72 18.57
C GLY A 18 -16.00 -3.48 19.46
N ASP A 19 -14.88 -2.81 19.73
CA ASP A 19 -14.82 -1.61 20.56
C ASP A 19 -14.40 -0.39 19.73
N GLU A 20 -15.34 0.52 19.49
CA GLU A 20 -15.07 1.76 18.76
C GLU A 20 -14.11 2.70 19.49
N ASN A 21 -13.96 2.56 20.81
CA ASN A 21 -13.05 3.37 21.62
C ASN A 21 -11.74 2.66 21.92
N ASN A 22 -11.47 1.55 21.23
CA ASN A 22 -10.24 0.80 21.39
C ASN A 22 -9.04 1.71 21.08
N TRP A 23 -8.10 1.76 22.02
CA TRP A 23 -6.93 2.65 21.99
C TRP A 23 -6.00 2.41 20.79
N ARG A 24 -6.15 1.29 20.08
CA ARG A 24 -5.36 0.98 18.88
C ARG A 24 -5.70 1.89 17.70
N ARG A 25 -6.96 2.36 17.63
CA ARG A 25 -7.47 3.18 16.52
C ARG A 25 -6.70 4.50 16.43
N GLY A 26 -6.18 4.81 15.25
CA GLY A 26 -5.37 6.02 15.03
C GLY A 26 -4.00 6.02 15.70
N VAL A 27 -3.62 4.92 16.38
CA VAL A 27 -2.31 4.75 17.03
C VAL A 27 -1.46 3.72 16.28
N PHE A 28 -2.04 2.57 15.91
CA PHE A 28 -1.35 1.58 15.08
C PHE A 28 -1.86 1.62 13.64
N HIS A 29 -0.98 1.19 12.74
CA HIS A 29 -1.28 1.03 11.33
C HIS A 29 -1.61 -0.44 11.04
N TYR A 30 -2.88 -0.74 10.79
CA TYR A 30 -3.35 -2.11 10.59
C TYR A 30 -3.10 -2.58 9.16
N GLY A 31 -2.22 -3.57 9.01
CA GLY A 31 -1.85 -4.15 7.72
C GLY A 31 -2.50 -5.51 7.47
N LEU A 32 -3.15 -5.66 6.33
CA LEU A 32 -3.76 -6.92 5.87
C LEU A 32 -3.03 -7.49 4.66
N VAL A 33 -2.68 -8.77 4.73
CA VAL A 33 -2.22 -9.54 3.56
C VAL A 33 -3.34 -10.45 3.14
N ILE A 34 -3.91 -10.18 1.96
CA ILE A 34 -5.06 -10.90 1.45
C ILE A 34 -4.61 -11.68 0.23
N TYR A 35 -5.09 -12.91 0.07
CA TYR A 35 -4.70 -13.73 -1.07
C TYR A 35 -5.06 -13.06 -2.41
N ASN A 36 -6.29 -12.56 -2.54
CA ASN A 36 -6.76 -11.87 -3.73
C ASN A 36 -7.75 -10.74 -3.39
N SER A 37 -7.38 -9.52 -3.77
CA SER A 37 -8.12 -8.27 -3.55
C SER A 37 -8.31 -7.54 -4.87
N THR A 38 -9.35 -6.70 -4.94
CA THR A 38 -9.67 -5.82 -6.07
C THR A 38 -8.50 -4.93 -6.47
N TYR A 39 -7.67 -4.56 -5.50
CA TYR A 39 -6.53 -3.66 -5.69
C TYR A 39 -5.21 -4.35 -5.33
N HIS A 40 -4.14 -3.99 -6.03
CA HIS A 40 -2.78 -4.49 -5.78
C HIS A 40 -2.32 -4.23 -4.33
N GLY A 41 -2.55 -3.00 -3.89
CA GLY A 41 -2.40 -2.50 -2.53
C GLY A 41 -3.23 -1.21 -2.44
N PHE A 42 -3.83 -0.96 -1.28
CA PHE A 42 -4.46 0.33 -1.00
C PHE A 42 -4.68 0.55 0.48
N VAL A 43 -4.72 1.83 0.85
CA VAL A 43 -5.19 2.31 2.14
C VAL A 43 -6.72 2.42 2.15
N PHE A 44 -7.34 1.98 3.24
CA PHE A 44 -8.78 2.01 3.40
C PHE A 44 -9.21 2.60 4.74
N TRP A 45 -10.42 3.16 4.75
CA TRP A 45 -11.09 3.62 5.96
C TRP A 45 -11.81 2.45 6.65
N GLY A 46 -11.49 2.21 7.93
CA GLY A 46 -12.01 1.08 8.72
C GLY A 46 -13.47 1.20 9.15
N GLY A 47 -14.21 2.23 8.73
CA GLY A 47 -15.64 2.38 9.03
C GLY A 47 -15.96 3.06 10.37
N VAL A 48 -14.94 3.35 11.20
CA VAL A 48 -15.13 3.90 12.55
C VAL A 48 -14.21 5.10 12.79
N GLY A 49 -14.79 6.25 13.11
CA GLY A 49 -14.03 7.48 13.36
C GLY A 49 -13.38 8.07 12.09
N PRO A 50 -12.53 9.10 12.20
CA PRO A 50 -11.98 9.82 11.04
C PRO A 50 -10.60 9.30 10.56
N TYR A 51 -10.12 8.16 11.08
CA TYR A 51 -8.73 7.73 10.89
C TYR A 51 -8.55 6.87 9.64
N LEU A 52 -7.48 7.15 8.91
CA LEU A 52 -7.06 6.38 7.74
C LEU A 52 -5.80 5.58 8.09
N ASP A 53 -5.95 4.64 9.01
CA ASP A 53 -4.87 3.91 9.69
C ASP A 53 -4.72 2.46 9.20
N SER A 54 -5.38 2.10 8.11
CA SER A 54 -5.47 0.71 7.65
C SER A 54 -5.13 0.56 6.19
N TRP A 55 -4.47 -0.56 5.86
CA TRP A 55 -4.07 -0.86 4.50
C TRP A 55 -4.11 -2.35 4.21
N GLN A 56 -4.23 -2.69 2.94
CA GLN A 56 -4.17 -4.06 2.48
C GLN A 56 -3.21 -4.20 1.30
N ILE A 57 -2.65 -5.40 1.15
CA ILE A 57 -1.95 -5.83 -0.05
C ILE A 57 -2.49 -7.17 -0.56
N SER A 58 -2.45 -7.35 -1.88
CA SER A 58 -2.82 -8.59 -2.56
C SER A 58 -1.58 -9.46 -2.77
N SER A 59 -1.51 -10.61 -2.09
CA SER A 59 -0.35 -11.50 -2.17
C SER A 59 -0.19 -12.12 -3.57
N VAL A 60 -1.31 -12.50 -4.21
CA VAL A 60 -1.27 -13.10 -5.56
C VAL A 60 -0.74 -12.11 -6.61
N VAL A 61 -1.06 -10.83 -6.46
CA VAL A 61 -0.54 -9.77 -7.33
C VAL A 61 0.97 -9.65 -7.15
N LEU A 62 1.43 -9.52 -5.91
CA LEU A 62 2.85 -9.35 -5.64
C LEU A 62 3.63 -10.54 -6.20
N GLU A 63 3.18 -11.76 -5.91
CA GLU A 63 3.87 -12.98 -6.36
C GLU A 63 3.83 -13.17 -7.88
N ARG A 64 2.70 -12.94 -8.55
CA ARG A 64 2.57 -13.22 -10.00
C ARG A 64 3.06 -12.10 -10.90
N GLU A 65 3.02 -10.88 -10.42
CA GLU A 65 3.34 -9.70 -11.23
C GLU A 65 4.64 -9.04 -10.82
N LYS A 66 4.99 -9.06 -9.53
CA LYS A 66 6.05 -8.20 -8.99
C LYS A 66 7.31 -8.94 -8.56
N VAL A 67 7.20 -10.22 -8.24
CA VAL A 67 8.34 -11.11 -7.95
C VAL A 67 8.96 -11.65 -9.26
N ILE A 68 10.25 -12.00 -9.20
CA ILE A 68 11.01 -12.67 -10.29
C ILE A 68 10.16 -13.80 -10.90
N PRO A 69 9.96 -13.85 -12.24
CA PRO A 69 10.84 -13.32 -13.29
C PRO A 69 10.54 -11.91 -13.84
N LYS A 70 9.45 -11.24 -13.42
CA LYS A 70 8.96 -10.05 -14.15
C LYS A 70 9.63 -8.72 -13.81
N ILE A 71 9.98 -8.47 -12.53
CA ILE A 71 10.53 -7.17 -12.11
C ILE A 71 11.88 -7.29 -11.38
N GLN A 72 12.44 -8.51 -11.34
CA GLN A 72 13.72 -8.85 -10.69
C GLN A 72 13.80 -8.56 -9.17
N ALA A 73 12.69 -8.19 -8.53
CA ALA A 73 12.65 -8.05 -7.07
C ALA A 73 12.56 -9.42 -6.40
N LYS A 74 13.43 -9.67 -5.42
CA LYS A 74 13.28 -10.83 -4.53
C LYS A 74 11.94 -10.72 -3.78
N ARG A 75 11.32 -11.86 -3.47
CA ARG A 75 9.98 -11.91 -2.88
C ARG A 75 9.88 -11.11 -1.58
N ASP A 76 10.84 -11.31 -0.69
CA ASP A 76 10.99 -10.56 0.57
C ASP A 76 11.05 -9.05 0.33
N ILE A 77 11.90 -8.58 -0.58
CA ILE A 77 12.04 -7.16 -0.94
C ILE A 77 10.73 -6.61 -1.49
N ALA A 78 10.06 -7.34 -2.39
CA ALA A 78 8.81 -6.89 -2.99
C ALA A 78 7.69 -6.71 -1.95
N PHE A 79 7.54 -7.67 -1.03
CA PHE A 79 6.55 -7.58 0.05
C PHE A 79 6.91 -6.48 1.04
N ALA A 80 8.17 -6.42 1.49
CA ALA A 80 8.62 -5.38 2.43
C ALA A 80 8.43 -3.98 1.84
N SER A 81 8.76 -3.79 0.56
CA SER A 81 8.56 -2.51 -0.13
C SER A 81 7.08 -2.15 -0.26
N ALA A 82 6.22 -3.12 -0.59
CA ALA A 82 4.77 -2.90 -0.66
C ALA A 82 4.18 -2.54 0.72
N TYR A 83 4.61 -3.21 1.80
CA TYR A 83 4.20 -2.84 3.15
C TYR A 83 4.57 -1.39 3.50
N MET A 84 5.81 -0.99 3.20
CA MET A 84 6.25 0.37 3.48
C MET A 84 5.53 1.41 2.62
N HIS A 85 5.22 1.08 1.37
CA HIS A 85 4.45 1.94 0.46
C HIS A 85 3.04 2.22 1.01
N GLU A 86 2.29 1.15 1.30
CA GLU A 86 0.92 1.29 1.79
C GLU A 86 0.87 1.91 3.20
N CYS A 87 1.84 1.57 4.06
CA CYS A 87 2.00 2.23 5.35
C CYS A 87 2.29 3.74 5.20
N GLY A 88 3.11 4.14 4.22
CA GLY A 88 3.41 5.55 3.92
C GLY A 88 2.15 6.38 3.63
N HIS A 89 1.17 5.82 2.96
CA HIS A 89 -0.13 6.47 2.74
C HIS A 89 -0.90 6.68 4.05
N THR A 90 -0.88 5.72 4.98
CA THR A 90 -1.50 5.92 6.30
C THR A 90 -0.78 6.97 7.16
N LEU A 91 0.45 7.34 6.80
CA LEU A 91 1.21 8.46 7.38
C LEU A 91 0.96 9.79 6.65
N GLY A 92 0.03 9.83 5.69
CA GLY A 92 -0.35 11.05 4.99
C GLY A 92 0.46 11.36 3.74
N ILE A 93 1.28 10.43 3.22
CA ILE A 93 2.05 10.66 1.99
C ILE A 93 1.19 10.25 0.79
N PHE A 94 0.78 11.20 -0.04
CA PHE A 94 -0.07 10.95 -1.21
C PHE A 94 0.43 11.71 -2.43
N ASN A 95 0.02 11.28 -3.63
CA ASN A 95 0.32 12.01 -4.87
C ASN A 95 -0.11 13.50 -4.79
N GLY A 96 -1.25 13.77 -4.17
CA GLY A 96 -1.83 15.12 -4.07
C GLY A 96 -1.05 16.09 -3.19
N ASN A 97 -0.15 15.61 -2.31
CA ASN A 97 0.64 16.45 -1.42
C ASN A 97 2.16 16.22 -1.51
N THR A 98 2.59 15.16 -2.19
CA THR A 98 4.00 14.76 -2.29
C THR A 98 4.38 14.55 -3.76
N PRO A 99 5.10 15.50 -4.39
CA PRO A 99 5.50 15.38 -5.78
C PRO A 99 6.33 14.11 -6.05
N GLY A 100 5.95 13.35 -7.08
CA GLY A 100 6.62 12.10 -7.45
C GLY A 100 6.17 10.85 -6.67
N CYS A 101 5.37 11.01 -5.61
CA CYS A 101 4.61 9.92 -5.00
C CYS A 101 3.49 9.47 -5.94
N ASP A 102 3.33 8.17 -6.18
CA ASP A 102 2.22 7.60 -6.97
C ASP A 102 1.96 8.30 -8.31
N ASP A 103 3.00 8.84 -8.93
CA ASP A 103 2.84 9.56 -10.18
C ASP A 103 2.58 8.56 -11.31
N ARG A 104 1.30 8.41 -11.68
CA ARG A 104 0.86 7.59 -12.82
C ARG A 104 1.45 8.04 -14.15
N SER A 105 1.85 9.31 -14.25
CA SER A 105 2.58 9.84 -15.41
C SER A 105 4.07 9.54 -15.35
N GLY A 106 4.55 8.88 -14.31
CA GLY A 106 5.94 8.44 -14.14
C GLY A 106 6.06 6.94 -13.83
N SER A 107 5.06 6.14 -14.19
CA SER A 107 5.06 4.68 -14.00
C SER A 107 5.88 3.92 -15.03
N TYR A 108 6.19 4.52 -16.20
CA TYR A 108 6.87 3.84 -17.30
C TYR A 108 7.98 4.68 -17.98
N PRO A 109 9.05 4.05 -18.52
CA PRO A 109 10.19 4.75 -19.13
C PRO A 109 9.88 5.70 -20.29
N TRP A 110 8.77 5.51 -21.01
CA TRP A 110 8.39 6.41 -22.10
C TRP A 110 7.68 7.68 -21.62
N GLN A 111 7.34 7.77 -20.33
CA GLN A 111 6.71 8.96 -19.78
C GLN A 111 7.77 9.92 -19.21
N ILE A 112 7.59 11.23 -19.45
CA ILE A 112 8.58 12.23 -19.03
C ILE A 112 8.79 12.23 -17.52
N ASN A 113 7.73 12.04 -16.71
CA ASN A 113 7.87 12.06 -15.27
C ASN A 113 8.65 10.85 -14.72
N TRP A 114 8.78 9.75 -15.47
CA TRP A 114 9.64 8.63 -15.08
C TRP A 114 11.08 9.07 -14.92
N TRP A 115 11.57 9.88 -15.87
CA TRP A 115 12.92 10.43 -15.83
C TRP A 115 13.03 11.58 -14.83
N LYS A 116 12.03 12.46 -14.79
CA LYS A 116 11.95 13.57 -13.82
C LYS A 116 12.10 13.10 -12.37
N TRP A 117 11.39 12.05 -11.99
CA TRP A 117 11.40 11.51 -10.63
C TRP A 117 12.42 10.42 -10.40
N ARG A 118 13.28 10.09 -11.39
CA ARG A 118 14.28 9.04 -11.22
C ARG A 118 15.28 9.30 -10.07
N PRO A 119 15.67 10.54 -9.76
CA PRO A 119 16.50 10.84 -8.58
C PRO A 119 15.77 10.60 -7.24
N TYR A 120 14.43 10.65 -7.22
CA TYR A 120 13.62 10.40 -6.03
C TYR A 120 13.50 8.89 -5.75
N LYS A 121 14.50 8.34 -5.04
CA LYS A 121 14.52 6.95 -4.60
C LYS A 121 13.64 6.78 -3.37
N SER A 122 12.44 6.26 -3.57
CA SER A 122 11.43 6.10 -2.51
C SER A 122 10.51 4.92 -2.82
N VAL A 123 10.00 4.25 -1.79
CA VAL A 123 8.99 3.21 -1.95
C VAL A 123 7.69 3.80 -2.50
N MET A 124 7.47 5.10 -2.32
CA MET A 124 6.32 5.84 -2.84
C MET A 124 6.41 6.16 -4.35
N ASN A 125 7.56 5.89 -4.99
CA ASN A 125 7.77 6.10 -6.41
C ASN A 125 7.60 4.77 -7.16
N TYR A 126 6.69 4.71 -8.14
CA TYR A 126 6.43 3.48 -8.91
C TYR A 126 7.67 2.85 -9.58
N GLY A 127 8.68 3.65 -9.91
CA GLY A 127 9.94 3.14 -10.47
C GLY A 127 10.81 2.36 -9.48
N TYR A 128 10.50 2.43 -8.18
CA TYR A 128 11.27 1.87 -7.06
C TYR A 128 10.44 1.08 -6.04
N MET A 129 9.11 1.23 -6.05
CA MET A 129 8.13 0.68 -5.11
C MET A 129 8.30 -0.79 -4.71
N TYR A 130 8.90 -1.63 -5.55
CA TYR A 130 9.11 -3.06 -5.25
C TYR A 130 10.58 -3.46 -5.08
N LYS A 131 11.51 -2.49 -4.97
CA LYS A 131 12.95 -2.74 -5.22
C LYS A 131 13.93 -2.24 -4.16
N ILE A 132 13.50 -1.47 -3.16
CA ILE A 132 14.45 -0.62 -2.41
C ILE A 132 14.45 -0.82 -0.89
N VAL A 133 13.76 -1.84 -0.39
CA VAL A 133 13.81 -2.26 1.03
C VAL A 133 14.84 -3.34 1.24
#